data_AF-A0A8D0LCJ1-F1
#
_entry.id   AF-A0A8D0LCJ1-F1
#
_cell.length_a   1.000
_cell.length_b   1.000
_cell.length_c   1.000
_cell.angle_alpha   90.00
_cell.angle_beta   90.00
_cell.angle_gamma   90.00
#
_symmetry.space_group_name_H-M   'P 1'
#
loop_
_entity.id
_entity.type
_entity.pdbx_description
1 polymer ?
#
loop_
_entity_poly.entity_id
_entity_poly.type
_entity_poly.pdbx_seq_one_letter_code
_entity_poly.pdbx_strand_id
1 'polypeptide(L)'
;MVACYPGNGMGYVRHVDNPHGDGRCVTCIYYLNRHWDSKVHGGALQIYPEGRPVVANIEPIFDRLLIFWSDRRNPHEVKPSYATRYAITVWYFDAKERAEAKGKYQL
;
A
#
# COMPACT_ATOMS: atom_id res chain seq x y z
N MET A 1 0.55 -4.01 -10.25
CA MET A 1 0.13 -2.62 -10.50
C MET A 1 1.37 -1.74 -10.49
N VAL A 2 1.60 -0.95 -11.54
CA VAL A 2 2.63 0.11 -11.54
C VAL A 2 1.93 1.42 -11.25
N ALA A 3 2.40 2.20 -10.28
CA ALA A 3 1.79 3.47 -9.87
C ALA A 3 2.78 4.62 -9.99
N CYS A 4 2.26 5.78 -10.40
CA CYS A 4 2.97 7.05 -10.44
C CYS A 4 2.11 8.11 -9.73
N TYR A 5 2.64 8.69 -8.65
CA TYR A 5 2.08 9.91 -8.07
C TYR A 5 2.93 11.07 -8.60
N PRO A 6 2.37 11.99 -9.42
CA PRO A 6 3.18 12.99 -10.13
C PRO A 6 3.74 14.09 -9.23
N GLY A 7 3.37 14.14 -7.94
CA GLY A 7 3.70 15.20 -7.01
C GLY A 7 2.49 16.08 -6.70
N ASN A 8 2.71 17.39 -6.48
CA ASN A 8 1.68 18.40 -6.24
C ASN A 8 0.73 18.10 -5.06
N GLY A 9 1.25 17.46 -4.01
CA GLY A 9 0.47 17.09 -2.83
C GLY A 9 -0.43 15.87 -3.02
N MET A 10 -0.31 15.16 -4.15
CA MET A 10 -1.06 13.93 -4.39
C MET A 10 -0.65 12.84 -3.39
N GLY A 11 -1.64 12.15 -2.85
CA GLY A 11 -1.48 11.04 -1.93
C GLY A 11 -2.61 10.04 -2.11
N TYR A 12 -2.79 9.17 -1.12
CA TYR A 12 -3.90 8.21 -1.12
C TYR A 12 -4.47 8.12 0.29
N VAL A 13 -5.78 8.31 0.38
CA VAL A 13 -6.49 8.35 1.66
C VAL A 13 -6.35 7.03 2.42
N ARG A 14 -6.56 7.09 3.73
CA ARG A 14 -6.50 5.90 4.58
C ARG A 14 -7.51 4.86 4.12
N HIS A 15 -7.04 3.63 3.92
CA HIS A 15 -7.85 2.52 3.46
C HIS A 15 -7.26 1.19 3.94
N VAL A 16 -7.99 0.11 3.67
CA VAL A 16 -7.53 -1.27 3.81
C VAL A 16 -7.52 -1.87 2.41
N ASP A 17 -6.48 -2.62 2.05
CA ASP A 17 -6.37 -3.21 0.72
C ASP A 17 -7.48 -4.23 0.48
N ASN A 18 -7.68 -5.18 1.40
CA ASN A 18 -8.71 -6.21 1.35
C ASN A 18 -9.70 -6.08 2.53
N PRO A 19 -10.68 -5.16 2.46
CA PRO A 19 -11.62 -4.92 3.56
C PRO A 19 -12.76 -5.94 3.66
N HIS A 20 -13.02 -6.69 2.57
CA HIS A 20 -14.21 -7.52 2.37
C HIS A 20 -13.93 -8.97 1.96
N GLY A 21 -12.67 -9.40 1.99
CA GLY A 21 -12.29 -10.78 1.72
C GLY A 21 -12.33 -11.15 0.24
N ASP A 22 -11.59 -10.42 -0.61
CA ASP A 22 -11.49 -10.69 -2.05
C ASP A 22 -10.39 -11.71 -2.43
N GLY A 23 -9.72 -12.24 -1.42
CA GLY A 23 -8.63 -13.21 -1.50
C GLY A 23 -7.23 -12.62 -1.35
N ARG A 24 -7.04 -11.30 -1.45
CA ARG A 24 -5.70 -10.70 -1.29
C ARG A 24 -5.24 -10.83 0.16
N CYS A 25 -4.14 -11.54 0.38
CA CYS A 25 -3.65 -11.81 1.74
C CYS A 25 -2.37 -11.03 2.06
N VAL A 26 -1.47 -10.85 1.08
CA VAL A 26 -0.20 -10.14 1.26
C VAL A 26 -0.03 -9.07 0.20
N THR A 27 0.23 -7.84 0.64
CA THR A 27 0.63 -6.72 -0.21
C THR A 27 2.14 -6.63 -0.25
N CYS A 28 2.71 -6.58 -1.45
CA CYS A 28 4.13 -6.46 -1.70
C CYS A 28 4.38 -5.21 -2.56
N ILE A 29 5.13 -4.25 -2.04
CA ILE A 29 5.43 -2.98 -2.71
C ILE A 29 6.93 -2.85 -2.91
N TYR A 30 7.34 -2.51 -4.13
CA TYR A 30 8.72 -2.20 -4.48
C TYR A 30 8.84 -0.73 -4.91
N TYR A 31 9.78 -0.01 -4.31
CA TYR A 31 9.96 1.43 -4.51
C TYR A 31 11.14 1.75 -5.43
N LEU A 32 10.97 2.78 -6.28
CA LEU A 32 11.91 3.09 -7.37
C LEU A 32 12.49 4.52 -7.29
N ASN A 33 12.42 5.16 -6.13
CA ASN A 33 12.69 6.60 -6.00
C ASN A 33 14.11 6.87 -5.51
N ARG A 34 15.05 7.07 -6.45
CA ARG A 34 16.46 7.41 -6.13
C ARG A 34 16.54 8.76 -5.44
N HIS A 35 17.43 8.87 -4.45
CA HIS A 35 17.69 10.10 -3.72
C HIS A 35 16.43 10.74 -3.10
N TRP A 36 15.48 9.90 -2.66
CA TRP A 36 14.26 10.38 -2.03
C TRP A 36 14.55 10.95 -0.64
N ASP A 37 14.33 12.26 -0.46
CA ASP A 37 14.28 12.91 0.85
C ASP A 37 12.82 13.09 1.30
N SER A 38 12.40 12.35 2.31
CA SER A 38 11.03 12.41 2.84
C SER A 38 10.66 13.77 3.46
N LYS A 39 11.64 14.54 3.94
CA LYS A 39 11.41 15.87 4.53
C LYS A 39 11.06 16.91 3.47
N VAL A 40 11.58 16.76 2.26
CA VAL A 40 11.33 17.65 1.12
C VAL A 40 10.21 17.13 0.23
N HIS A 41 10.28 15.85 -0.13
CA HIS A 41 9.37 15.24 -1.12
C HIS A 41 8.10 14.64 -0.52
N GLY A 42 8.03 14.43 0.80
CA GLY A 42 6.89 13.79 1.46
C GLY A 42 6.70 12.33 1.03
N GLY A 43 5.47 11.94 0.71
CA GLY A 43 5.14 10.67 0.06
C GLY A 43 5.30 9.40 0.91
N ALA A 44 5.44 9.55 2.23
CA ALA A 44 5.57 8.42 3.15
C ALA A 44 4.28 7.57 3.16
N LEU A 45 4.45 6.25 3.24
CA LEU A 45 3.36 5.33 3.57
C LEU A 45 3.26 5.24 5.09
N GLN A 46 2.08 5.48 5.65
CA GLN A 46 1.82 5.32 7.09
C GLN A 46 0.91 4.14 7.34
N ILE A 47 1.27 3.27 8.29
CA ILE A 47 0.47 2.11 8.69
C ILE A 47 -0.10 2.32 10.10
N TYR A 48 -1.39 2.02 10.23
CA TYR A 48 -2.22 2.16 11.43
C TYR A 48 -2.84 0.79 11.76
N PRO A 49 -2.14 -0.08 12.49
CA PRO A 49 -2.71 -1.34 12.94
C PRO A 49 -3.96 -1.09 13.77
N GLU A 50 -4.92 -2.00 13.67
CA GLU A 50 -6.25 -1.85 14.24
C GLU A 50 -6.20 -1.40 15.71
N GLY A 51 -6.81 -0.24 15.99
CA GLY A 51 -6.88 0.35 17.34
C GLY A 51 -5.60 1.04 17.85
N ARG A 52 -4.56 1.22 17.02
CA ARG A 52 -3.28 1.84 17.42
C ARG A 52 -2.97 3.13 16.64
N PRO A 53 -2.17 4.05 17.20
CA PRO A 53 -1.61 5.18 16.45
C PRO A 53 -0.70 4.68 15.31
N VAL A 54 -0.18 5.60 14.49
CA VAL A 54 0.83 5.27 13.47
C VAL A 54 1.95 4.45 14.10
N VAL A 55 2.16 3.22 13.62
CA VAL A 55 3.26 2.38 14.11
C VAL A 55 4.46 2.38 13.17
N ALA A 56 4.24 2.76 11.91
CA ALA A 56 5.28 2.77 10.90
C ALA A 56 5.10 3.94 9.93
N ASN A 57 6.20 4.66 9.71
CA ASN A 57 6.37 5.65 8.66
C ASN A 57 7.39 5.10 7.67
N ILE A 58 6.94 4.63 6.50
CA ILE A 58 7.79 3.98 5.51
C ILE A 58 8.07 4.96 4.38
N GLU A 59 9.32 5.38 4.29
CA GLU A 59 9.81 6.18 3.17
C GLU A 59 9.89 5.33 1.89
N PRO A 60 9.49 5.87 0.73
CA PRO A 60 9.48 5.16 -0.54
C PRO A 60 10.86 5.17 -1.21
N ILE A 61 11.92 4.86 -0.47
CA ILE A 61 13.31 4.92 -0.96
C ILE A 61 13.57 3.86 -2.04
N PHE A 62 14.47 4.16 -2.98
CA PHE A 62 14.91 3.24 -4.03
C PHE A 62 15.32 1.87 -3.50
N ASP A 63 14.94 0.81 -4.23
CA ASP A 63 15.31 -0.59 -3.99
C ASP A 63 14.79 -1.17 -2.66
N ARG A 64 13.80 -0.49 -2.04
CA ARG A 64 13.09 -1.03 -0.88
C ARG A 64 11.94 -1.92 -1.33
N LEU A 65 11.96 -3.16 -0.85
CA LEU A 65 10.81 -4.05 -0.82
C LEU A 65 10.08 -3.92 0.53
N LEU A 66 8.76 -3.76 0.49
CA LEU A 66 7.88 -3.72 1.66
C LEU A 66 6.82 -4.81 1.53
N ILE A 67 6.57 -5.53 2.63
CA ILE A 67 5.57 -6.60 2.69
C ILE A 67 4.71 -6.41 3.94
N PHE A 68 3.39 -6.48 3.78
CA PHE A 68 2.44 -6.44 4.89
C PHE A 68 1.13 -7.17 4.56
N TRP A 69 0.34 -7.52 5.57
CA TRP A 69 -0.97 -8.17 5.39
C TRP A 69 -1.98 -7.21 4.76
N SER A 70 -2.69 -7.66 3.73
CA SER A 70 -3.63 -6.79 2.97
C SER A 70 -4.93 -6.50 3.72
N ASP A 71 -5.26 -7.26 4.76
CA ASP A 71 -6.53 -7.13 5.48
C ASP A 71 -6.53 -6.00 6.53
N ARG A 72 -7.58 -5.99 7.37
CA ARG A 72 -7.83 -4.97 8.40
C ARG A 72 -6.75 -4.87 9.48
N ARG A 73 -5.75 -5.74 9.49
CA ARG A 73 -4.56 -5.60 10.35
C ARG A 73 -3.70 -4.40 9.97
N ASN A 74 -3.74 -3.93 8.71
CA ASN A 74 -2.90 -2.82 8.24
C ASN A 74 -3.65 -1.73 7.45
N PRO A 75 -4.60 -0.99 8.06
CA PRO A 75 -5.06 0.28 7.50
C PRO A 75 -3.86 1.20 7.22
N HIS A 76 -3.81 1.81 6.04
CA HIS A 76 -2.68 2.62 5.64
C HIS A 76 -3.07 3.75 4.71
N GLU A 77 -2.25 4.81 4.69
CA GLU A 77 -2.40 5.96 3.80
C GLU A 77 -1.07 6.34 3.17
N VAL A 78 -1.11 6.92 1.97
CA VAL A 78 0.05 7.54 1.34
C VAL A 78 -0.05 9.03 1.57
N LYS A 79 0.89 9.60 2.34
CA LYS A 79 0.95 11.04 2.57
C LYS A 79 1.17 11.80 1.27
N PRO A 80 0.76 13.08 1.22
CA PRO A 80 1.04 13.97 0.10
C PRO A 80 2.50 13.87 -0.36
N SER A 81 2.69 13.67 -1.66
CA SER A 81 4.00 13.68 -2.32
C SER A 81 4.17 14.97 -3.12
N TYR A 82 5.36 15.55 -3.09
CA TYR A 82 5.71 16.81 -3.76
C TYR A 82 6.77 16.63 -4.84
N ALA A 83 7.19 15.40 -5.09
CA ALA A 83 7.98 14.97 -6.23
C ALA A 83 7.35 13.71 -6.85
N THR A 84 7.75 13.37 -8.07
CA THR A 84 7.23 12.18 -8.74
C THR A 84 7.64 10.90 -7.99
N ARG A 85 6.66 10.16 -7.49
CA ARG A 85 6.83 8.94 -6.69
C ARG A 85 6.33 7.72 -7.47
N TYR A 86 7.24 6.80 -7.73
CA TYR A 86 6.97 5.51 -8.37
C TYR A 86 6.97 4.36 -7.36
N ALA A 87 6.05 3.42 -7.56
CA ALA A 87 5.98 2.17 -6.84
C ALA A 87 5.38 1.07 -7.73
N ILE A 88 5.80 -0.18 -7.49
CA ILE A 88 5.20 -1.37 -8.09
C ILE A 88 4.58 -2.19 -6.96
N THR A 89 3.29 -2.49 -7.07
CA THR A 89 2.56 -3.29 -6.08
C THR A 89 2.10 -4.61 -6.69
N VAL A 90 2.33 -5.70 -5.96
CA VAL A 90 1.78 -7.03 -6.21
C VAL A 90 0.96 -7.43 -4.98
N TRP A 91 -0.17 -8.10 -5.20
CA TRP A 91 -0.90 -8.77 -4.13
C TRP A 91 -0.86 -10.27 -4.35
N TYR A 92 -0.47 -11.01 -3.33
CA TYR A 92 -0.60 -12.46 -3.30
C TYR A 92 -1.99 -12.84 -2.81
N PHE A 93 -2.50 -13.95 -3.32
CA PHE A 93 -3.82 -14.47 -2.98
C PHE A 93 -3.71 -15.68 -2.04
N ASP A 94 -4.58 -15.72 -1.04
CA ASP A 94 -4.91 -16.98 -0.38
C ASP A 94 -5.83 -17.81 -1.28
N ALA A 95 -5.51 -19.09 -1.45
CA ALA A 95 -6.21 -19.95 -2.41
C ALA A 95 -7.69 -20.17 -2.03
N LYS A 96 -7.96 -20.36 -0.73
CA LYS A 96 -9.32 -20.65 -0.24
C LYS A 96 -10.19 -19.41 -0.30
N GLU A 97 -9.73 -18.30 0.28
CA GLU A 97 -10.48 -17.04 0.30
C GLU A 97 -10.74 -16.53 -1.13
N ARG A 98 -9.76 -16.67 -2.03
CA ARG A 98 -9.95 -16.28 -3.44
C ARG A 98 -10.98 -17.15 -4.16
N ALA A 99 -11.03 -18.46 -3.88
CA ALA A 99 -12.04 -19.35 -4.46
C ALA A 99 -13.45 -18.97 -3.96
N GLU A 100 -13.61 -18.73 -2.67
CA GLU A 100 -14.87 -18.26 -2.07
C GLU A 100 -15.32 -16.92 -2.65
N ALA A 101 -14.40 -15.96 -2.81
CA ALA A 101 -14.67 -14.66 -3.41
C ALA A 101 -15.16 -14.77 -4.86
N LYS A 102 -14.56 -15.66 -5.67
CA LYS A 102 -15.00 -15.88 -7.07
C LYS A 102 -16.40 -16.48 -7.15
N GLY A 103 -16.74 -17.42 -6.25
CA GLY A 103 -18.06 -18.06 -6.21
C GLY A 103 -19.20 -17.06 -5.97
N LYS A 104 -18.98 -16.00 -5.18
CA LYS A 104 -19.99 -14.97 -4.88
C LYS A 104 -20.44 -14.15 -6.08
N TYR A 105 -19.63 -14.07 -7.15
CA TYR A 105 -19.93 -13.26 -8.35
C TYR A 105 -20.32 -14.12 -9.57
N GLN A 106 -20.50 -15.43 -9.40
CA GLN A 106 -20.95 -16.34 -10.47
C GLN A 106 -22.45 -16.68 -10.38
N LEU A 107 -23.18 -16.04 -9.47
CA LEU A 107 -24.65 -16.05 -9.35
C LEU A 107 -25.21 -14.71 -9.85
#